data_AF-A0A455UCZ4-F1
#
_entry.id   AF-A0A455UCZ4-F1
#
_cell.length_a   1.000
_cell.length_b   1.000
_cell.length_c   1.000
_cell.angle_alpha   90.00
_cell.angle_beta   90.00
_cell.angle_gamma   90.00
#
_symmetry.space_group_name_H-M   'P 1'
#
loop_
_entity.id
_entity.type
_entity.pdbx_description
1 polymer ?
#
loop_
_entity_poly.entity_id
_entity_poly.type
_entity_poly.pdbx_seq_one_letter_code
_entity_poly.pdbx_strand_id
1 'polypeptide(L)'
;MRSLIYVMGGAPATDERNFKRLRASRAELEPGIELSEFKRLVREQFFILKLDREAALSSLPNLLAGKSNDDIDGYISHLEHVFAASGELSEHAAERFAQIKALFNKARPRKAEAIAKPKDAKEEATAAAEEPKPTPANTSKSGSESSKSTTKPKRAAERRKTPRDR
;
A
#
# COMPACT_ATOMS: atom_id res chain seq x y z
N MET A 1 0.70 -12.57 4.09
CA MET A 1 -0.75 -12.31 4.24
C MET A 1 -1.35 -11.24 3.34
N ARG A 2 -0.89 -9.97 3.36
CA ARG A 2 -1.50 -8.90 2.54
C ARG A 2 -1.59 -9.23 1.05
N SER A 3 -0.48 -9.69 0.46
CA SER A 3 -0.40 -10.09 -0.95
C SER A 3 -1.42 -11.19 -1.31
N LEU A 4 -1.56 -12.18 -0.44
CA LEU A 4 -2.52 -13.27 -0.61
C LEU A 4 -3.95 -12.76 -0.72
N ILE A 5 -4.38 -11.92 0.22
CA ILE A 5 -5.75 -11.38 0.26
C ILE A 5 -6.02 -10.50 -0.96
N TYR A 6 -5.03 -9.76 -1.44
CA TYR A 6 -5.13 -8.97 -2.66
C TYR A 6 -5.36 -9.85 -3.90
N VAL A 7 -4.55 -10.90 -4.07
CA VAL A 7 -4.69 -11.86 -5.18
C VAL A 7 -6.05 -12.57 -5.14
N MET A 8 -6.52 -12.92 -3.95
CA MET A 8 -7.80 -13.62 -3.73
C MET A 8 -9.05 -12.74 -3.79
N GLY A 9 -8.98 -11.51 -4.31
CA GLY A 9 -10.19 -10.72 -4.61
C GLY A 9 -10.47 -9.58 -3.67
N GLY A 10 -9.66 -9.37 -2.61
CA GLY A 10 -9.83 -8.23 -1.72
C GLY A 10 -11.26 -8.13 -1.18
N ALA A 11 -11.80 -9.23 -0.67
CA ALA A 11 -12.86 -9.35 0.34
C ALA A 11 -13.24 -10.83 0.49
N PRO A 12 -12.91 -11.49 1.62
CA PRO A 12 -13.33 -12.88 1.83
C PRO A 12 -14.86 -13.05 1.89
N ALA A 13 -15.63 -11.96 1.99
CA ALA A 13 -17.09 -11.99 2.07
C ALA A 13 -17.81 -12.01 0.70
N THR A 14 -17.13 -11.66 -0.40
CA THR A 14 -17.80 -11.51 -1.71
C THR A 14 -17.66 -12.73 -2.61
N ASP A 15 -16.73 -13.64 -2.26
CA ASP A 15 -16.51 -14.89 -2.98
C ASP A 15 -16.24 -16.02 -1.98
N GLU A 16 -17.27 -16.81 -1.69
CA GLU A 16 -17.18 -17.98 -0.80
C GLU A 16 -16.09 -18.96 -1.24
N ARG A 17 -15.79 -19.04 -2.55
CA ARG A 17 -14.73 -19.90 -3.08
C ARG A 17 -13.38 -19.42 -2.58
N ASN A 18 -13.11 -18.11 -2.61
CA ASN A 18 -11.86 -17.56 -2.08
C ASN A 18 -11.75 -17.72 -0.56
N PHE A 19 -12.85 -17.62 0.18
CA PHE A 19 -12.81 -17.93 1.63
C PHE A 19 -12.51 -19.40 1.92
N LYS A 20 -13.14 -20.33 1.18
CA LYS A 20 -12.86 -21.78 1.30
C LYS A 20 -11.39 -22.08 0.99
N ARG A 21 -10.85 -21.48 -0.06
CA ARG A 21 -9.43 -21.54 -0.45
C ARG A 21 -8.51 -21.05 0.67
N LEU A 22 -8.79 -19.86 1.20
CA LEU A 22 -7.99 -19.25 2.28
C LEU A 22 -8.00 -20.12 3.54
N ARG A 23 -9.15 -20.73 3.85
CA ARG A 23 -9.28 -21.63 4.99
C ARG A 23 -8.51 -22.94 4.79
N ALA A 24 -8.54 -23.50 3.58
CA ALA A 24 -7.81 -24.72 3.23
C ALA A 24 -6.30 -24.51 3.37
N SER A 25 -5.79 -23.35 2.94
CA SER A 25 -4.36 -23.03 2.98
C SER A 25 -3.86 -22.49 4.33
N ARG A 26 -4.70 -22.42 5.38
CA ARG A 26 -4.28 -21.86 6.69
C ARG A 26 -3.02 -22.55 7.23
N ALA A 27 -3.00 -23.88 7.18
CA ALA A 27 -1.91 -24.67 7.75
C ALA A 27 -0.58 -24.41 7.04
N GLU A 28 -0.62 -24.10 5.75
CA GLU A 28 0.55 -23.74 4.95
C GLU A 28 0.99 -22.30 5.21
N LEU A 29 0.04 -21.37 5.31
CA LEU A 29 0.29 -19.93 5.43
C LEU A 29 0.90 -19.51 6.76
N GLU A 30 0.36 -20.04 7.85
CA GLU A 30 0.76 -19.67 9.20
C GLU A 30 0.72 -20.92 10.11
N PRO A 31 1.70 -21.82 9.96
CA PRO A 31 1.79 -23.01 10.79
C PRO A 31 2.01 -22.58 12.25
N GLY A 32 1.12 -23.02 13.14
CA GLY A 32 1.27 -22.80 14.58
C GLY A 32 0.50 -21.62 15.18
N ILE A 33 -0.17 -20.78 14.38
CA ILE A 33 -1.08 -19.75 14.95
C ILE A 33 -2.48 -20.32 15.17
N GLU A 34 -3.19 -19.86 16.20
CA GLU A 34 -4.57 -20.27 16.49
C GLU A 34 -5.56 -19.75 15.43
N LEU A 35 -6.74 -20.37 15.31
CA LEU A 35 -7.69 -20.02 14.26
C LEU A 35 -8.24 -18.60 14.46
N SER A 36 -8.44 -18.16 15.71
CA SER A 36 -8.89 -16.80 16.02
C SER A 36 -7.85 -15.76 15.60
N GLU A 37 -6.56 -16.00 15.86
CA GLU A 37 -5.45 -15.13 15.45
C GLU A 37 -5.32 -15.06 13.93
N PHE A 38 -5.44 -16.19 13.23
CA PHE A 38 -5.48 -16.19 11.77
C PHE A 38 -6.63 -15.34 11.23
N LYS A 39 -7.85 -15.50 11.80
CA LYS A 39 -9.02 -14.70 11.40
C LYS A 39 -8.82 -13.21 11.69
N ARG A 40 -8.17 -12.87 12.81
CA ARG A 40 -7.83 -11.48 13.17
C ARG A 40 -6.88 -10.89 12.13
N LEU A 41 -5.79 -11.59 11.82
CA LEU A 41 -4.80 -11.18 10.83
C LEU A 41 -5.41 -11.01 9.43
N VAL A 42 -6.23 -11.97 8.98
CA VAL A 42 -6.94 -11.88 7.70
C VAL A 42 -7.85 -10.64 7.66
N ARG A 43 -8.63 -10.41 8.71
CA ARG A 43 -9.54 -9.26 8.79
C ARG A 43 -8.79 -7.94 8.79
N GLU A 44 -7.69 -7.85 9.53
CA GLU A 44 -6.84 -6.65 9.60
C GLU A 44 -6.26 -6.31 8.23
N GLN A 45 -5.61 -7.27 7.57
CA GLN A 45 -5.03 -7.05 6.25
C GLN A 45 -6.09 -6.76 5.19
N PHE A 46 -7.28 -7.38 5.30
CA PHE A 46 -8.41 -7.05 4.44
C PHE A 46 -8.87 -5.59 4.62
N PHE A 47 -9.02 -5.11 5.86
CA PHE A 47 -9.42 -3.72 6.09
C PHE A 47 -8.39 -2.72 5.62
N ILE A 48 -7.09 -3.01 5.77
CA ILE A 48 -6.01 -2.19 5.20
C ILE A 48 -6.19 -2.05 3.68
N LEU A 49 -6.41 -3.16 2.96
CA LEU A 49 -6.64 -3.16 1.51
C LEU A 49 -7.96 -2.48 1.10
N LYS A 50 -8.97 -2.51 1.96
CA LYS A 50 -10.26 -1.86 1.72
C LYS A 50 -10.18 -0.34 1.93
N LEU A 51 -9.39 0.10 2.90
CA LEU A 51 -9.24 1.51 3.24
C LEU A 51 -8.41 2.24 2.18
N ASP A 52 -7.21 1.74 1.90
CA ASP A 52 -6.34 2.28 0.87
C ASP A 52 -5.51 1.16 0.25
N ARG A 53 -6.01 0.65 -0.88
CA ARG A 53 -5.36 -0.43 -1.61
C ARG A 53 -4.00 -0.02 -2.16
N GLU A 54 -3.87 1.20 -2.67
CA GLU A 54 -2.63 1.62 -3.32
C GLU A 54 -1.51 1.85 -2.30
N ALA A 55 -1.82 2.51 -1.17
CA ALA A 55 -0.86 2.65 -0.07
C ALA A 55 -0.49 1.28 0.53
N ALA A 56 -1.46 0.37 0.66
CA ALA A 56 -1.22 -0.97 1.15
C ALA A 56 -0.29 -1.79 0.24
N LEU A 57 -0.40 -1.64 -1.08
CA LEU A 57 0.47 -2.33 -2.03
C LEU A 57 1.82 -1.66 -2.18
N SER A 58 1.86 -0.33 -2.26
CA SER A 58 3.11 0.43 -2.40
C SER A 58 4.03 0.35 -1.17
N SER A 59 3.50 -0.04 -0.01
CA SER A 59 4.29 -0.32 1.20
C SER A 59 4.89 -1.74 1.24
N LEU A 60 4.48 -2.66 0.35
CA LEU A 60 5.05 -4.02 0.30
C LEU A 60 6.58 -4.04 0.14
N PRO A 61 7.19 -3.25 -0.77
CA PRO A 61 8.65 -3.20 -0.87
C PRO A 61 9.33 -2.76 0.42
N ASN A 62 8.74 -1.80 1.14
CA ASN A 62 9.27 -1.31 2.41
C ASN A 62 9.18 -2.37 3.51
N LEU A 63 8.10 -3.16 3.53
CA LEU A 63 7.96 -4.28 4.48
C LEU A 63 8.97 -5.41 4.24
N LEU A 64 9.45 -5.52 3.00
CA LEU A 64 10.44 -6.51 2.59
C LEU A 64 11.87 -5.94 2.57
N ALA A 65 12.06 -4.68 2.95
CA ALA A 65 13.38 -4.05 2.97
C ALA A 65 14.32 -4.80 3.92
N GLY A 66 15.55 -5.06 3.47
CA GLY A 66 16.55 -5.80 4.23
C GLY A 66 16.43 -7.32 4.16
N LYS A 67 15.44 -7.86 3.42
CA LYS A 67 15.36 -9.28 3.09
C LYS A 67 16.33 -9.64 1.97
N SER A 68 16.90 -10.84 2.05
CA SER A 68 17.77 -11.36 0.99
C SER A 68 16.96 -11.67 -0.27
N ASN A 69 17.65 -11.87 -1.41
CA ASN A 69 16.98 -12.35 -2.62
C ASN A 69 16.33 -13.72 -2.38
N ASP A 70 17.02 -14.61 -1.66
CA ASP A 70 16.53 -15.94 -1.32
C ASP A 70 15.26 -15.89 -0.44
N ASP A 71 15.19 -14.95 0.52
CA ASP A 71 13.98 -14.73 1.32
C ASP A 71 12.81 -14.29 0.44
N ILE A 72 13.04 -13.35 -0.48
CA ILE A 72 12.02 -12.83 -1.38
C ILE A 72 11.51 -13.95 -2.31
N ASP A 73 12.42 -14.77 -2.83
CA ASP A 73 12.09 -15.92 -3.67
C ASP A 73 11.35 -17.00 -2.89
N GLY A 74 11.73 -17.22 -1.63
CA GLY A 74 11.02 -18.08 -0.70
C GLY A 74 9.58 -17.61 -0.46
N TYR A 75 9.35 -16.30 -0.26
CA TYR A 75 8.00 -15.78 -0.09
C TYR A 75 7.14 -15.91 -1.36
N ILE A 76 7.71 -15.67 -2.54
CA ILE A 76 7.01 -15.84 -3.82
C ILE A 76 6.65 -17.31 -4.02
N SER A 77 7.60 -18.22 -3.82
CA SER A 77 7.41 -19.67 -3.95
C SER A 77 6.36 -20.18 -2.98
N HIS A 78 6.34 -19.66 -1.75
CA HIS A 78 5.32 -20.00 -0.78
C HIS A 78 3.92 -19.56 -1.22
N LEU A 79 3.78 -18.35 -1.78
CA LEU A 79 2.51 -17.89 -2.36
C LEU A 79 2.07 -18.79 -3.52
N GLU A 80 2.99 -19.20 -4.40
CA GLU A 80 2.71 -20.14 -5.49
C GLU A 80 2.17 -21.48 -4.99
N HIS A 81 2.84 -22.04 -3.98
CA HIS A 81 2.42 -23.29 -3.37
C HIS A 81 1.01 -23.19 -2.78
N VAL A 82 0.74 -22.13 -2.02
CA VAL A 82 -0.57 -21.86 -1.42
C VAL A 82 -1.66 -21.73 -2.48
N PHE A 83 -1.39 -21.03 -3.59
CA PHE A 83 -2.34 -20.89 -4.66
C PHE A 83 -2.59 -22.23 -5.37
N ALA A 84 -1.54 -23.00 -5.65
CA ALA A 84 -1.66 -24.33 -6.25
C ALA A 84 -2.48 -25.29 -5.38
N ALA A 85 -2.28 -25.29 -4.06
CA ALA A 85 -3.04 -26.09 -3.11
C ALA A 85 -4.54 -25.71 -3.07
N SER A 86 -4.86 -24.44 -3.38
CA SER A 86 -6.22 -23.92 -3.40
C SER A 86 -6.96 -24.09 -4.76
N GLY A 87 -6.27 -24.67 -5.74
CA GLY A 87 -6.72 -24.86 -7.12
C GLY A 87 -6.34 -23.70 -8.04
N GLU A 88 -6.64 -23.83 -9.33
CA GLU A 88 -6.19 -22.90 -10.35
C GLU A 88 -6.68 -21.45 -10.13
N LEU A 89 -5.78 -20.50 -10.38
CA LEU A 89 -6.07 -19.07 -10.31
C LEU A 89 -6.88 -18.65 -11.54
N SER A 90 -7.86 -17.77 -11.34
CA SER A 90 -8.48 -17.07 -12.46
C SER A 90 -7.50 -16.09 -13.10
N GLU A 91 -7.76 -15.67 -14.33
CA GLU A 91 -6.94 -14.69 -15.06
C GLU A 91 -6.70 -13.42 -14.24
N HIS A 92 -7.74 -12.82 -13.66
CA HIS A 92 -7.61 -11.65 -12.78
C HIS A 92 -6.79 -11.90 -11.52
N ALA A 93 -6.79 -13.11 -10.97
CA ALA A 93 -5.97 -13.45 -9.83
C ALA A 93 -4.50 -13.63 -10.26
N ALA A 94 -4.25 -14.22 -11.43
CA ALA A 94 -2.92 -14.33 -12.01
C ALA A 94 -2.31 -12.94 -12.32
N GLU A 95 -3.08 -12.02 -12.90
CA GLU A 95 -2.67 -10.62 -13.12
C GLU A 95 -2.27 -9.93 -11.82
N ARG A 96 -3.12 -10.05 -10.79
CA ARG A 96 -2.82 -9.50 -9.46
C ARG A 96 -1.60 -10.14 -8.83
N PHE A 97 -1.38 -11.43 -9.07
CA PHE A 97 -0.20 -12.11 -8.57
C PHE A 97 1.08 -11.63 -9.30
N ALA A 98 1.02 -11.38 -10.60
CA ALA A 98 2.11 -10.76 -11.35
C ALA A 98 2.46 -9.36 -10.79
N GLN A 99 1.47 -8.55 -10.44
CA GLN A 99 1.68 -7.26 -9.78
C GLN A 99 2.39 -7.41 -8.43
N ILE A 100 2.01 -8.40 -7.62
CA ILE A 100 2.68 -8.71 -6.36
C ILE A 100 4.14 -9.10 -6.61
N LYS A 101 4.43 -9.99 -7.57
CA LYS A 101 5.81 -10.36 -7.92
C LYS A 101 6.64 -9.14 -8.29
N ALA A 102 6.09 -8.22 -9.09
CA ALA A 102 6.77 -6.98 -9.45
C ALA A 102 7.08 -6.09 -8.22
N LEU A 103 6.17 -6.00 -7.25
CA LEU A 103 6.40 -5.26 -6.01
C LEU A 103 7.46 -5.93 -5.12
N PHE A 104 7.47 -7.26 -5.03
CA PHE A 104 8.47 -8.02 -4.30
C PHE A 104 9.87 -7.84 -4.92
N ASN A 105 9.96 -7.85 -6.25
CA ASN A 105 11.20 -7.62 -6.96
C ASN A 105 11.78 -6.22 -6.73
N LYS A 106 10.96 -5.20 -6.45
CA LYS A 106 11.43 -3.85 -6.07
C LYS A 106 12.14 -3.82 -4.71
N ALA A 107 11.85 -4.78 -3.83
CA ALA A 107 12.47 -4.88 -2.51
C ALA A 107 13.85 -5.53 -2.55
N ARG A 108 14.19 -6.20 -3.66
CA ARG A 108 15.46 -6.91 -3.79
C ARG A 108 16.63 -5.94 -3.58
N PRO A 109 17.64 -6.32 -2.77
CA PRO A 109 18.84 -5.53 -2.65
C PRO A 109 19.43 -5.33 -4.05
N ARG A 110 19.63 -4.07 -4.44
CA ARG A 110 20.34 -3.77 -5.67
C ARG A 110 21.73 -4.37 -5.55
N LYS A 111 22.01 -5.40 -6.35
CA LYS A 111 23.38 -5.85 -6.58
C LYS A 111 24.17 -4.60 -6.96
N ALA A 112 25.27 -4.33 -6.26
CA ALA A 112 26.12 -3.17 -6.48
C ALA A 112 26.89 -3.28 -7.82
N GLU A 113 26.16 -3.36 -8.93
CA GLU A 113 26.63 -3.29 -10.32
C GLU A 113 25.43 -2.70 -11.09
N ALA A 114 25.24 -1.39 -11.22
CA ALA A 114 26.16 -0.43 -11.79
C ALA A 114 26.24 0.89 -10.98
N ILE A 115 27.28 1.01 -10.16
CA ILE A 115 27.97 2.29 -10.01
C ILE A 115 29.03 2.28 -11.10
N ALA A 116 28.63 2.62 -12.33
CA ALA A 116 29.60 3.10 -13.31
C ALA A 116 30.06 4.47 -12.83
N LYS A 117 31.30 4.52 -12.36
CA LYS A 117 32.01 5.70 -11.87
C LYS A 117 32.03 6.86 -12.89
N PRO A 118 32.18 8.09 -12.39
CA PRO A 118 32.15 9.34 -13.16
C PRO A 118 33.36 9.44 -14.10
N LYS A 119 33.15 10.03 -15.28
CA LYS A 119 34.24 10.55 -16.12
C LYS A 119 34.31 12.06 -15.93
N ASP A 120 35.21 12.48 -15.05
CA ASP A 120 35.81 13.81 -15.10
C ASP A 120 36.83 13.89 -16.25
N ALA A 121 36.70 14.95 -17.05
CA ALA A 121 37.73 15.71 -17.77
C ALA A 121 36.97 16.95 -18.32
N LYS A 122 37.02 18.17 -17.75
CA LYS A 122 38.17 19.07 -17.48
C LYS A 122 39.03 19.17 -18.75
N GLU A 123 39.19 20.29 -19.47
CA GLU A 123 39.48 21.71 -19.18
C GLU A 123 39.38 22.41 -20.57
N GLU A 124 39.10 23.71 -20.82
CA GLU A 124 39.65 24.92 -20.22
C GLU A 124 38.96 26.20 -20.79
N ALA A 125 39.22 27.33 -20.13
CA ALA A 125 38.57 28.65 -20.09
C ALA A 125 38.56 29.49 -21.39
N THR A 126 37.64 30.45 -21.58
CA THR A 126 37.68 31.87 -21.12
C THR A 126 36.42 32.56 -21.72
N ALA A 127 35.70 33.57 -21.17
CA ALA A 127 36.07 34.77 -20.44
C ALA A 127 34.83 35.48 -19.81
N ALA A 128 35.11 36.30 -18.78
CA ALA A 128 34.46 37.57 -18.37
C ALA A 128 33.00 37.53 -17.83
N ALA A 129 32.80 37.73 -16.51
CA ALA A 129 32.49 39.02 -15.83
C ALA A 129 30.99 39.40 -15.99
N GLU A 130 30.18 39.74 -14.97
CA GLU A 130 30.41 40.57 -13.78
C GLU A 130 29.12 40.50 -12.92
N GLU A 131 29.24 40.32 -11.59
CA GLU A 131 28.17 40.67 -10.62
C GLU A 131 28.18 42.20 -10.42
N PRO A 132 27.05 42.85 -10.08
CA PRO A 132 26.84 43.14 -8.65
C PRO A 132 25.38 43.15 -8.18
N LYS A 133 25.16 42.66 -6.95
CA LYS A 133 24.15 43.17 -5.99
C LYS A 133 24.81 44.29 -5.15
N PRO A 134 24.11 45.22 -4.46
CA PRO A 134 22.93 44.93 -3.60
C PRO A 134 21.87 46.06 -3.34
N THR A 135 20.64 45.64 -2.91
CA THR A 135 19.61 46.23 -1.97
C THR A 135 19.28 47.75 -1.85
N PRO A 136 18.20 48.20 -1.13
CA PRO A 136 16.86 47.66 -0.84
C PRO A 136 15.71 48.72 -0.97
N ALA A 137 14.49 48.32 -0.55
CA ALA A 137 13.32 49.13 -0.13
C ALA A 137 12.40 49.73 -1.22
N ASN A 138 11.11 49.32 -1.22
CA ASN A 138 10.08 50.19 -0.68
C ASN A 138 8.77 49.43 -0.34
N THR A 139 8.10 50.02 0.64
CA THR A 139 6.91 49.64 1.39
C THR A 139 5.66 50.16 0.69
N SER A 140 4.54 49.42 0.74
CA SER A 140 3.15 49.93 0.85
C SER A 140 2.21 48.75 0.57
N LYS A 141 1.63 48.06 1.56
CA LYS A 141 0.58 48.47 2.52
C LYS A 141 -0.81 48.59 1.87
N SER A 142 -1.79 48.09 2.63
CA SER A 142 -3.26 48.15 2.48
C SER A 142 -3.86 46.97 1.70
N GLY A 143 -4.84 46.23 2.21
CA GLY A 143 -5.67 46.39 3.40
C GLY A 143 -6.95 45.57 3.21
N SER A 144 -7.62 45.22 4.33
CA SER A 144 -9.04 44.77 4.42
C SER A 144 -9.41 43.47 3.69
N GLU A 145 -10.34 42.63 4.11
CA GLU A 145 -11.27 42.52 5.23
C GLU A 145 -11.81 41.08 5.13
N SER A 146 -11.83 40.32 6.22
CA SER A 146 -13.07 39.86 6.87
C SER A 146 -14.25 39.52 5.94
N SER A 147 -14.58 38.23 5.83
CA SER A 147 -15.99 37.82 5.93
C SER A 147 -16.11 36.37 6.41
N LYS A 148 -16.52 36.29 7.67
CA LYS A 148 -17.05 35.16 8.42
C LYS A 148 -18.50 34.93 8.00
N SER A 149 -18.90 33.70 7.70
CA SER A 149 -20.29 33.23 7.77
C SER A 149 -20.29 31.71 7.99
N THR A 150 -20.30 31.18 9.21
CA THR A 150 -21.51 30.88 10.03
C THR A 150 -22.80 30.72 9.23
N THR A 151 -23.27 29.49 9.03
CA THR A 151 -24.61 29.04 9.49
C THR A 151 -24.84 27.52 9.30
N LYS A 152 -24.78 26.78 10.41
CA LYS A 152 -25.78 25.76 10.81
C LYS A 152 -26.64 26.50 11.86
N PRO A 153 -27.96 26.32 12.04
CA PRO A 153 -28.68 25.03 12.04
C PRO A 153 -30.15 25.06 11.56
N LYS A 154 -30.76 23.89 11.33
CA LYS A 154 -32.12 23.64 11.83
C LYS A 154 -32.44 22.15 11.97
N ARG A 155 -33.12 21.89 13.07
CA ARG A 155 -33.60 20.62 13.65
C ARG A 155 -35.12 20.61 13.49
N ALA A 156 -35.69 19.45 13.16
CA ALA A 156 -37.07 19.03 13.47
C ALA A 156 -37.07 17.48 13.36
N ALA A 157 -37.16 16.71 14.45
CA ALA A 157 -38.39 16.35 15.18
C ALA A 157 -39.35 15.57 14.25
N GLU A 158 -39.58 14.26 14.45
CA GLU A 158 -40.62 13.71 15.33
C GLU A 158 -40.35 12.20 15.58
N ARG A 159 -40.11 11.71 16.81
CA ARG A 159 -41.06 11.22 17.83
C ARG A 159 -42.10 10.18 17.37
N ARG A 160 -41.98 8.95 17.89
CA ARG A 160 -43.02 8.11 18.58
C ARG A 160 -42.39 6.74 18.93
N LYS A 161 -42.00 6.47 20.19
CA LYS A 161 -42.76 5.79 21.27
C LYS A 161 -43.43 4.45 20.85
N THR A 162 -42.79 3.32 21.25
CA THR A 162 -43.23 2.02 21.87
C THR A 162 -44.74 1.67 21.91
N PRO A 163 -45.21 0.39 22.09
CA PRO A 163 -44.57 -0.73 22.84
C PRO A 163 -44.82 -2.20 22.39
N ARG A 164 -44.06 -3.11 23.03
CA ARG A 164 -44.38 -4.46 23.58
C ARG A 164 -45.68 -5.19 23.17
N ASP A 165 -45.53 -6.41 22.64
CA ASP A 165 -46.32 -7.65 22.84
C ASP A 165 -45.64 -8.73 21.95
N ARG A 166 -45.39 -9.99 22.30
CA ARG A 166 -46.03 -10.95 23.21
C ARG A 166 -45.04 -12.07 23.50
#